data_AF-A0A537DV26-F1
#
_entry.id   AF-A0A537DV26-F1
#
_cell.length_a   1.000
_cell.length_b   1.000
_cell.length_c   1.000
_cell.angle_alpha   90.00
_cell.angle_beta   90.00
_cell.angle_gamma   90.00
#
_symmetry.space_group_name_H-M   'P 1'
#
loop_
_entity.id
_entity.type
_entity.pdbx_description
1 polymer ?
#
loop_
_entity_poly.entity_id
_entity_poly.type
_entity_poly.pdbx_seq_one_letter_code
_entity_poly.pdbx_strand_id
1 'polypeptide(L)'
;MTKVLADDLDNDQVSLLIEFLTAMSNGVFARHGKRIDITGLARQRVKSLVRKFLHTNHLSEYNVLARADTFEIIRIRLEAKSKEDEILKHPMPFVPIPPPPTAVKPRLVIEWQRKPPTKKMRSKK
;
A
#
# COMPACT_ATOMS: atom_id res chain seq x y z
N MET A 1 -18.30 0.82 -15.06
CA MET A 1 -19.13 1.16 -13.87
C MET A 1 -18.73 0.21 -12.77
N THR A 2 -18.48 0.70 -11.55
CA THR A 2 -18.01 -0.14 -10.44
C THR A 2 -19.16 -0.40 -9.48
N LYS A 3 -19.25 -1.61 -8.94
CA LYS A 3 -20.30 -2.01 -7.99
C LYS A 3 -19.69 -2.35 -6.64
N VAL A 4 -20.37 -2.02 -5.55
CA VAL A 4 -20.03 -2.47 -4.20
C VAL A 4 -21.22 -3.23 -3.64
N LEU A 5 -21.01 -4.48 -3.24
CA LEU A 5 -21.99 -5.31 -2.54
C LEU A 5 -21.63 -5.29 -1.06
N ALA A 6 -22.58 -4.88 -0.23
CA ALA A 6 -22.43 -4.71 1.20
C ALA A 6 -23.44 -5.58 1.96
N ASP A 7 -23.62 -6.83 1.50
CA ASP A 7 -24.65 -7.72 2.01
C ASP A 7 -24.47 -8.05 3.50
N ASP A 8 -23.21 -8.08 3.96
CA ASP A 8 -22.85 -8.34 5.36
C ASP A 8 -22.90 -7.08 6.25
N LEU A 9 -23.01 -5.87 5.69
CA LEU A 9 -23.13 -4.65 6.48
C LEU A 9 -24.59 -4.38 6.89
N ASP A 10 -24.77 -3.75 8.04
CA ASP A 10 -26.06 -3.23 8.46
C ASP A 10 -26.50 -2.02 7.62
N ASN A 11 -27.80 -1.78 7.53
CA ASN A 11 -28.35 -0.71 6.70
C ASN A 11 -27.80 0.68 7.06
N ASP A 12 -27.55 0.93 8.34
CA ASP A 12 -26.97 2.19 8.84
C ASP A 12 -25.51 2.34 8.40
N GLN A 13 -24.74 1.25 8.46
CA GLN A 13 -23.35 1.22 7.98
C GLN A 13 -23.27 1.44 6.46
N VAL A 14 -24.23 0.92 5.70
CA VAL A 14 -24.34 1.18 4.26
C VAL A 14 -24.64 2.65 3.98
N SER A 15 -25.51 3.28 4.77
CA SER A 15 -25.77 4.73 4.69
C SER A 15 -24.50 5.53 4.97
N LEU A 16 -23.79 5.21 6.06
CA LEU A 16 -22.52 5.87 6.42
C LEU A 16 -21.44 5.69 5.34
N LEU A 17 -21.38 4.52 4.68
CA LEU A 17 -20.46 4.30 3.58
C LEU A 17 -20.74 5.25 2.41
N ILE A 18 -22.01 5.46 2.05
CA ILE A 18 -22.38 6.39 0.97
C ILE A 18 -22.05 7.82 1.34
N GLU A 19 -22.35 8.24 2.57
CA GLU A 19 -22.01 9.58 3.08
C GLU A 19 -20.49 9.80 3.04
N PHE A 20 -19.72 8.81 3.52
CA PHE A 20 -18.26 8.86 3.49
C PHE A 20 -17.71 8.95 2.06
N LEU A 21 -18.23 8.14 1.13
CA LEU A 21 -17.79 8.15 -0.27
C LEU A 21 -18.10 9.49 -0.95
N THR A 22 -19.26 10.07 -0.65
CA THR A 22 -19.70 11.38 -1.14
C THR A 22 -18.83 12.50 -0.57
N ALA A 23 -18.48 12.45 0.71
CA ALA A 23 -17.58 13.43 1.34
C ALA A 23 -16.13 13.35 0.80
N MET A 24 -15.68 12.14 0.45
CA MET A 24 -14.29 11.89 0.05
C MET A 24 -14.04 12.02 -1.45
N SER A 25 -15.09 12.11 -2.28
CA SER A 25 -14.93 12.15 -3.73
C SER A 25 -16.15 12.64 -4.49
N ASN A 26 -15.91 13.19 -5.69
CA ASN A 26 -16.96 13.71 -6.58
C ASN A 26 -17.58 12.61 -7.48
N GLY A 27 -17.57 11.35 -7.02
CA GLY A 27 -18.22 10.26 -7.73
C GLY A 27 -19.74 10.37 -7.66
N VAL A 28 -20.43 9.68 -8.55
CA VAL A 28 -21.88 9.49 -8.44
C VAL A 28 -22.14 8.13 -7.81
N PHE A 29 -22.92 8.13 -6.73
CA PHE A 29 -23.23 6.96 -5.92
C PHE A 29 -24.74 6.73 -5.92
N ALA A 30 -25.17 5.56 -6.37
CA ALA A 30 -26.57 5.15 -6.34
C ALA A 30 -26.74 3.94 -5.43
N ARG A 31 -27.66 4.02 -4.47
CA ARG A 31 -27.99 2.92 -3.57
C ARG A 31 -29.17 2.11 -4.12
N HIS A 32 -28.98 0.80 -4.18
CA HIS A 32 -30.01 -0.19 -4.50
C HIS A 32 -30.01 -1.25 -3.39
N GLY A 33 -30.67 -0.95 -2.28
CA GLY A 33 -30.66 -1.81 -1.08
C GLY A 33 -29.26 -1.89 -0.45
N LYS A 34 -28.67 -3.10 -0.47
CA LYS A 34 -27.29 -3.37 -0.01
C LYS A 34 -26.24 -3.31 -1.14
N ARG A 35 -26.65 -2.93 -2.35
CA ARG A 35 -25.74 -2.68 -3.47
C ARG A 35 -25.56 -1.18 -3.69
N ILE A 36 -24.33 -0.76 -3.93
CA ILE A 36 -23.96 0.60 -4.27
C ILE A 36 -23.33 0.61 -5.66
N ASP A 37 -23.92 1.37 -6.55
CA ASP A 37 -23.48 1.55 -7.92
C ASP A 37 -22.68 2.86 -8.02
N ILE A 38 -21.47 2.78 -8.57
CA ILE A 38 -20.49 3.87 -8.55
C ILE A 38 -20.03 4.20 -9.97
N THR A 39 -20.18 5.46 -10.35
CA THR A 39 -19.71 6.02 -11.62
C THR A 39 -18.83 7.26 -11.39
N GLY A 40 -18.02 7.62 -12.39
CA GLY A 40 -17.11 8.76 -12.30
C GLY A 40 -15.84 8.54 -11.47
N LEU A 41 -15.59 7.33 -10.96
CA LEU A 41 -14.38 6.99 -10.20
C LEU A 41 -13.64 5.78 -10.77
N ALA A 42 -12.31 5.86 -10.74
CA ALA A 42 -11.45 4.73 -11.06
C ALA A 42 -11.66 3.59 -10.05
N ARG A 43 -11.72 2.35 -10.53
CA ARG A 43 -11.95 1.15 -9.72
C ARG A 43 -10.98 1.00 -8.55
N GLN A 44 -9.70 1.34 -8.74
CA GLN A 44 -8.69 1.32 -7.67
C GLN A 44 -8.97 2.35 -6.57
N ARG A 45 -9.47 3.54 -6.95
CA ARG A 45 -9.85 4.58 -5.99
C ARG A 45 -11.05 4.16 -5.17
N VAL A 46 -12.06 3.53 -5.79
CA VAL A 46 -13.19 2.94 -5.09
C VAL A 46 -12.71 1.92 -4.06
N LYS A 47 -11.86 0.97 -4.45
CA LYS A 47 -11.27 -0.04 -3.54
C LYS A 47 -10.58 0.60 -2.35
N SER A 48 -9.76 1.63 -2.60
CA SER A 48 -9.03 2.35 -1.55
C SER A 48 -9.96 3.06 -0.58
N LEU A 49 -11.02 3.70 -1.08
CA LEU A 49 -11.99 4.41 -0.26
C LEU A 49 -12.82 3.46 0.61
N VAL A 50 -13.28 2.34 0.05
CA VAL A 50 -14.02 1.32 0.82
C VAL A 50 -13.13 0.75 1.92
N ARG A 51 -11.86 0.42 1.63
CA ARG A 51 -10.92 -0.03 2.68
C ARG A 51 -10.68 1.03 3.75
N LYS A 52 -10.55 2.29 3.35
CA LYS A 52 -10.38 3.41 4.28
C LYS A 52 -11.60 3.53 5.19
N PHE A 53 -12.81 3.44 4.65
CA PHE A 53 -14.06 3.46 5.43
C PHE A 53 -14.09 2.34 6.47
N LEU A 54 -13.78 1.10 6.08
CA LEU A 54 -13.79 -0.03 7.03
C LEU A 54 -12.78 0.21 8.17
N HIS A 55 -11.59 0.71 7.85
CA HIS A 55 -10.56 1.01 8.84
C HIS A 55 -10.97 2.15 9.77
N THR A 56 -11.52 3.26 9.25
CA THR A 56 -11.90 4.43 10.06
C THR A 56 -13.09 4.17 10.97
N ASN A 57 -13.98 3.23 10.61
CA ASN A 57 -15.16 2.88 11.40
C ASN A 57 -14.95 1.66 12.30
N HIS A 58 -13.70 1.22 12.51
CA HIS A 58 -13.35 0.06 13.32
C HIS A 58 -14.03 -1.25 12.90
N LEU A 59 -14.32 -1.38 11.59
CA LEU A 59 -14.96 -2.55 10.98
C LEU A 59 -13.90 -3.58 10.54
N SER A 60 -12.99 -3.94 11.46
CA SER A 60 -11.87 -4.86 11.19
C SER A 60 -12.30 -6.31 10.93
N GLU A 61 -13.51 -6.67 11.36
CA GLU A 61 -14.13 -7.96 11.06
C GLU A 61 -14.62 -8.07 9.60
N TYR A 62 -14.53 -7.00 8.80
CA TYR A 62 -14.92 -6.99 7.40
C TYR A 62 -13.72 -6.82 6.47
N ASN A 63 -13.80 -7.40 5.27
CA ASN A 63 -12.80 -7.22 4.23
C ASN A 63 -13.44 -7.02 2.86
N VAL A 64 -12.67 -6.48 1.92
CA VAL A 64 -13.09 -6.16 0.56
C VAL A 64 -12.51 -7.19 -0.41
N LEU A 65 -13.37 -8.07 -0.91
CA LEU A 65 -13.07 -9.00 -2.01
C LEU A 65 -13.27 -8.29 -3.35
N ALA A 66 -12.25 -8.32 -4.20
CA ALA A 66 -12.30 -7.71 -5.52
C ALA A 66 -12.63 -8.76 -6.59
N ARG A 67 -13.80 -8.65 -7.23
CA ARG A 67 -14.19 -9.38 -8.45
C ARG A 67 -14.19 -8.42 -9.65
N ALA A 68 -14.31 -8.94 -10.87
CA ALA A 68 -14.21 -8.18 -12.13
C ALA A 68 -14.63 -6.69 -12.02
N ASP A 69 -15.93 -6.42 -11.90
CA ASP A 69 -16.49 -5.07 -11.76
C ASP A 69 -17.13 -4.79 -10.39
N THR A 70 -16.94 -5.70 -9.45
CA THR A 70 -17.64 -5.71 -8.16
C THR A 70 -16.66 -5.81 -7.00
N PHE A 71 -16.90 -5.05 -5.95
CA PHE A 71 -16.27 -5.20 -4.65
C PHE A 71 -17.29 -5.73 -3.64
N GLU A 72 -17.02 -6.90 -3.07
CA GLU A 72 -17.87 -7.49 -2.05
C GLU A 72 -17.25 -7.20 -0.67
N ILE A 73 -18.04 -6.62 0.23
CA ILE A 73 -17.69 -6.47 1.63
C ILE A 73 -18.19 -7.72 2.34
N ILE A 74 -17.25 -8.54 2.81
CA ILE A 74 -17.52 -9.82 3.47
C ILE A 74 -17.05 -9.78 4.91
N ARG A 75 -17.81 -10.40 5.81
CA ARG A 75 -17.41 -10.58 7.21
C ARG A 75 -16.43 -11.74 7.31
N ILE A 76 -15.21 -11.46 7.75
CA ILE A 76 -14.23 -12.49 8.09
C ILE A 76 -14.54 -12.93 9.51
N ARG A 77 -14.93 -14.20 9.68
CA ARG A 77 -14.92 -14.80 11.01
C ARG A 77 -13.48 -14.77 11.51
N LEU A 78 -13.28 -14.04 12.61
CA LEU A 78 -12.02 -14.01 13.34
C LEU A 78 -11.87 -15.34 14.08
N GLU A 79 -11.81 -16.45 13.34
CA GLU A 79 -11.39 -17.75 13.86
C GLU A 79 -9.88 -17.63 14.14
N ALA A 80 -9.58 -17.07 15.32
CA ALA A 80 -8.29 -17.09 16.00
C ALA A 80 -7.06 -17.23 15.07
N LYS A 81 -6.70 -16.15 14.37
CA LYS A 81 -5.37 -15.97 13.80
C LYS A 81 -4.73 -14.79 14.54
N SER A 82 -4.06 -15.11 15.64
CA SER A 82 -2.62 -15.42 15.69
C SER A 82 -1.81 -14.14 15.56
N LYS A 83 -1.06 -13.90 16.63
CA LYS A 83 -0.09 -12.83 16.87
C LYS A 83 1.04 -12.78 15.82
N GLU A 84 0.73 -12.56 14.55
CA GLU A 84 1.76 -12.49 13.49
C GLU A 84 2.19 -11.05 13.20
N ASP A 85 1.40 -10.04 13.59
CA ASP A 85 1.81 -8.62 13.55
C ASP A 85 2.69 -8.18 14.73
N GLU A 86 3.03 -9.10 15.65
CA GLU A 86 3.97 -8.82 16.76
C GLU A 86 5.43 -9.21 16.42
N ILE A 87 5.72 -9.65 15.18
CA ILE A 87 7.07 -10.06 14.74
C ILE A 87 7.82 -8.90 14.02
N LEU A 88 7.28 -7.68 14.01
CA LEU A 88 8.05 -6.47 13.66
C LEU A 88 8.65 -5.76 14.89
N LYS A 89 8.75 -6.45 16.02
CA LYS A 89 9.54 -6.03 17.19
C LYS A 89 10.76 -6.93 17.43
N HIS A 90 11.60 -7.08 16.40
CA HIS A 90 13.01 -7.31 16.66
C HIS A 90 13.72 -5.95 16.67
N PRO A 91 13.97 -5.33 17.83
CA PRO A 91 15.00 -4.31 17.88
C PRO A 91 16.30 -5.01 17.51
N MET A 92 16.89 -4.67 16.36
CA MET A 92 18.26 -5.08 16.07
C MET A 92 19.14 -4.66 17.26
N PRO A 93 19.98 -5.54 17.82
CA PRO A 93 20.96 -5.09 18.80
C PRO A 93 21.86 -4.07 18.10
N PHE A 94 21.94 -2.87 18.66
CA PHE A 94 22.83 -1.83 18.18
C PHE A 94 24.27 -2.35 18.32
N VAL A 95 24.92 -2.67 17.20
CA VAL A 95 26.33 -3.03 17.16
C VAL A 95 27.12 -1.72 17.08
N PRO A 96 27.99 -1.39 18.06
CA PRO A 96 28.86 -0.23 17.93
C PRO A 96 29.77 -0.43 16.71
N ILE A 97 29.66 0.47 15.73
CA ILE A 97 30.59 0.52 14.61
C ILE A 97 31.97 0.86 15.18
N PRO A 98 33.01 0.01 15.01
CA PRO A 98 34.34 0.36 15.48
C PRO A 98 34.83 1.60 14.71
N PRO A 99 35.49 2.56 15.38
CA PRO A 99 36.03 3.72 14.68
C PRO A 99 37.05 3.26 13.63
N PRO A 100 37.11 3.91 12.46
CA PRO A 100 38.13 3.62 11.47
C PRO A 100 39.52 3.90 12.09
N PRO A 101 40.56 3.11 11.76
CA PRO A 101 41.87 3.27 12.36
C PRO A 101 42.45 4.66 12.03
N THR A 102 42.77 5.41 13.08
CA THR A 102 43.39 6.72 13.03
C THR A 102 44.80 6.68 12.41
N ALA A 103 44.99 7.50 11.38
CA ALA A 103 46.22 8.16 10.92
C ALA A 103 47.44 7.28 10.54
N VAL A 104 47.52 6.93 9.25
CA VAL A 104 48.79 6.68 8.56
C VAL A 104 49.44 8.04 8.25
N LYS A 105 50.71 8.23 8.65
CA LYS A 105 51.52 9.42 8.33
C LYS A 105 51.80 9.55 6.83
N PRO A 106 51.94 10.78 6.30
CA PRO A 106 51.90 11.04 4.87
C PRO A 106 53.23 10.71 4.21
N ARG A 107 53.19 9.95 3.12
CA ARG A 107 54.24 9.96 2.10
C ARG A 107 53.60 10.19 0.75
N LEU A 108 53.74 11.45 0.32
CA LEU A 108 54.10 11.91 -1.02
C LEU A 108 53.91 10.94 -2.21
N VAL A 109 53.38 11.52 -3.29
CA VAL A 109 53.37 11.05 -4.69
C VAL A 109 52.31 9.94 -4.93
N ILE A 110 51.41 9.96 -5.91
CA ILE A 110 51.53 10.34 -7.33
C ILE A 110 50.15 10.76 -7.88
N GLU A 111 50.12 11.94 -8.49
CA GLU A 111 49.21 12.41 -9.55
C GLU A 111 48.70 11.30 -10.47
N TRP A 112 47.39 11.13 -10.68
CA TRP A 112 46.81 10.77 -11.99
C TRP A 112 45.29 10.99 -11.94
N GLN A 113 44.86 12.21 -12.29
CA GLN A 113 43.50 12.44 -12.74
C GLN A 113 43.35 11.97 -14.19
N ARG A 114 42.24 11.26 -14.43
CA ARG A 114 41.45 11.21 -15.67
C ARG A 114 42.04 10.46 -16.87
N LYS A 115 41.53 9.23 -17.07
CA LYS A 115 41.18 8.76 -18.41
C LYS A 115 39.68 8.45 -18.46
N PRO A 116 38.89 9.13 -19.32
CA PRO A 116 37.53 8.69 -19.66
C PRO A 116 37.57 7.60 -20.76
N PRO A 117 36.48 6.86 -20.99
CA PRO A 117 36.50 5.58 -21.70
C PRO A 117 36.36 5.76 -23.22
N THR A 118 37.09 4.99 -24.02
CA THR A 118 36.81 4.91 -25.47
C THR A 118 37.03 3.52 -26.08
N LYS A 119 35.98 3.12 -26.82
CA LYS A 119 35.70 1.98 -27.68
C LYS A 119 36.91 1.21 -28.25
N LYS A 120 36.87 -0.12 -28.13
CA LYS A 120 37.66 -1.02 -29.00
C LYS A 120 37.08 -0.98 -30.42
N MET A 121 37.81 -0.39 -31.36
CA MET A 121 37.69 -0.71 -32.78
C MET A 121 38.94 -1.46 -33.26
N ARG A 122 38.62 -2.45 -34.08
CA ARG A 122 39.34 -3.61 -34.62
C ARG A 122 40.48 -3.26 -35.59
N SER A 123 41.33 -4.27 -35.81
CA SER A 123 42.10 -4.62 -37.05
C SER A 123 43.61 -4.40 -36.96
N LYS A 124 44.43 -5.47 -36.93
CA LYS A 124 45.02 -6.19 -38.09
C LYS A 124 46.05 -5.33 -38.85
N LYS A 125 47.32 -5.74 -38.83
CA LYS A 125 47.90 -6.63 -39.84
C LYS A 125 49.20 -7.22 -39.31
#